data_AF-A0A158H0I5-F1
#
_entry.id   AF-A0A158H0I5-F1
#
_cell.length_a   1.000
_cell.length_b   1.000
_cell.length_c   1.000
_cell.angle_alpha   90.00
_cell.angle_beta   90.00
_cell.angle_gamma   90.00
#
_symmetry.space_group_name_H-M   'P 1'
#
loop_
_entity.id
_entity.type
_entity.pdbx_description
1 polymer ?
#
loop_
_entity_poly.entity_id
_entity_poly.type
_entity_poly.pdbx_seq_one_letter_code
_entity_poly.pdbx_strand_id
1 'polypeptide(L)'
;MDELKRVVYFHDWHIDILAVRQGNRLTIGLYFDERRATLTFAGTSRSAVEHFGLVNIVYEIKILQPEDTRYEKALAVLEKADRYSPKQGRYIALVAATAGAELVIEFESLEIEAT
;
A
#
# COMPACT_ATOMS: atom_id res chain seq x y z
N MET A 1 -9.87 -11.27 2.11
CA MET A 1 -9.88 -10.65 3.47
C MET A 1 -8.91 -11.33 4.45
N ASP A 2 -8.67 -12.64 4.32
CA ASP A 2 -7.64 -13.40 5.07
C ASP A 2 -6.33 -13.57 4.24
N GLU A 3 -6.29 -13.05 3.01
CA GLU A 3 -5.24 -13.36 2.02
C GLU A 3 -3.90 -12.64 2.26
N LEU A 4 -3.88 -11.39 2.75
CA LEU A 4 -2.59 -10.70 3.00
C LEU A 4 -1.77 -11.40 4.10
N LYS A 5 -2.45 -11.85 5.16
CA LYS A 5 -1.81 -12.59 6.27
C LYS A 5 -1.57 -14.07 5.95
N ARG A 6 -2.36 -14.68 5.05
CA ARG A 6 -2.15 -16.07 4.62
C ARG A 6 -1.08 -16.25 3.55
N VAL A 7 -0.74 -15.20 2.80
CA VAL A 7 0.05 -15.38 1.57
C VAL A 7 1.45 -14.75 1.64
N VAL A 8 1.67 -13.57 2.26
CA VAL A 8 3.03 -12.97 2.28
C VAL A 8 3.29 -12.07 3.50
N TYR A 9 4.39 -12.33 4.22
CA TYR A 9 4.94 -11.45 5.25
C TYR A 9 6.06 -10.59 4.64
N PHE A 10 5.82 -9.29 4.48
CA PHE A 10 6.73 -8.34 3.81
C PHE A 10 7.68 -7.59 4.74
N HIS A 11 7.80 -7.99 6.00
CA HIS A 11 8.76 -7.37 6.92
C HIS A 11 10.18 -7.47 6.35
N ASP A 12 10.93 -6.38 6.42
CA ASP A 12 12.28 -6.21 5.86
C ASP A 12 12.37 -6.21 4.33
N TRP A 13 11.25 -6.28 3.61
CA TRP A 13 11.27 -6.11 2.15
C TRP A 13 11.50 -4.63 1.79
N HIS A 14 12.24 -4.41 0.71
CA HIS A 14 12.52 -3.10 0.19
C HIS A 14 11.49 -2.68 -0.86
N ILE A 15 11.05 -1.42 -0.81
CA ILE A 15 10.24 -0.80 -1.89
C ILE A 15 11.20 -0.18 -2.91
N ASP A 16 11.18 -0.67 -4.14
CA ASP A 16 11.99 -0.13 -5.23
C ASP A 16 11.20 0.35 -6.44
N ILE A 17 9.91 0.04 -6.50
CA ILE A 17 9.01 0.54 -7.54
C ILE A 17 7.79 1.17 -6.91
N LEU A 18 7.47 2.39 -7.34
CA LEU A 18 6.15 3.00 -7.22
C LEU A 18 5.70 3.40 -8.62
N ALA A 19 4.60 2.81 -9.10
CA ALA A 19 4.11 3.07 -10.45
C ALA A 19 2.60 3.33 -10.44
N VAL A 20 2.18 4.40 -11.12
CA VAL A 20 0.77 4.67 -11.42
C VAL A 20 0.50 4.22 -12.85
N ARG A 21 -0.52 3.38 -13.04
CA ARG A 21 -0.94 2.85 -14.33
C ARG A 21 -2.35 3.31 -14.69
N GLN A 22 -2.72 3.18 -15.97
CA GLN A 22 -4.08 3.47 -16.43
C GLN A 22 -5.13 2.70 -15.62
N GLY A 23 -6.33 3.29 -15.50
CA GLY A 23 -7.44 2.68 -14.78
C GLY A 23 -7.34 2.80 -13.25
N ASN A 24 -6.70 3.85 -12.74
CA ASN A 24 -6.56 4.13 -11.30
C ASN A 24 -5.89 2.96 -10.56
N ARG A 25 -4.71 2.56 -11.03
CA ARG A 25 -3.96 1.44 -10.47
C ARG A 25 -2.64 1.95 -9.90
N LEU A 26 -2.44 1.74 -8.61
CA LEU A 26 -1.17 2.00 -7.94
C LEU A 26 -0.46 0.67 -7.72
N THR A 27 0.78 0.57 -8.17
CA THR A 27 1.59 -0.64 -8.06
C THR A 27 2.83 -0.34 -7.22
N ILE A 28 3.09 -1.18 -6.22
CA ILE A 28 4.34 -1.19 -5.46
C ILE A 28 5.13 -2.46 -5.79
N GLY A 29 6.40 -2.28 -6.14
CA GLY A 29 7.36 -3.37 -6.30
C GLY A 29 8.18 -3.51 -5.04
N LEU A 30 8.34 -4.77 -4.62
CA LEU A 30 9.03 -5.16 -3.41
C LEU A 30 10.11 -6.19 -3.75
N TYR A 31 11.21 -6.16 -3.01
CA TYR A 31 12.21 -7.22 -3.05
C TYR A 31 12.78 -7.56 -1.67
N PHE A 32 13.23 -8.81 -1.53
CA PHE A 32 14.01 -9.28 -0.38
C PHE A 32 15.02 -10.30 -0.88
N ASP A 33 16.30 -9.93 -0.86
CA ASP A 33 17.36 -10.69 -1.52
C ASP A 33 16.99 -10.92 -3.02
N GLU A 34 16.98 -12.16 -3.50
CA GLU A 34 16.59 -12.51 -4.88
C GLU A 34 15.06 -12.60 -5.09
N ARG A 35 14.25 -12.46 -4.04
CA ARG A 35 12.78 -12.62 -4.11
C ARG A 35 12.12 -11.34 -4.56
N ARG A 36 11.04 -11.46 -5.33
CA ARG A 36 10.30 -10.32 -5.89
C ARG A 36 8.81 -10.45 -5.65
N ALA A 37 8.17 -9.34 -5.33
CA ALA A 37 6.73 -9.26 -5.26
C ALA A 37 6.24 -7.93 -5.81
N THR A 38 5.07 -7.95 -6.41
CA THR A 38 4.36 -6.78 -6.89
C THR A 38 2.97 -6.78 -6.29
N LEU A 39 2.59 -5.66 -5.68
CA LEU A 39 1.24 -5.43 -5.16
C LEU A 39 0.59 -4.36 -6.01
N THR A 40 -0.52 -4.68 -6.66
CA THR A 40 -1.30 -3.71 -7.44
C THR A 40 -2.64 -3.45 -6.77
N PHE A 41 -2.81 -2.22 -6.30
CA PHE A 41 -4.04 -1.68 -5.76
C PHE A 41 -4.89 -1.16 -6.93
N ALA A 42 -5.94 -1.90 -7.27
CA ALA A 42 -6.83 -1.55 -8.37
C ALA A 42 -8.02 -0.72 -7.87
N GLY A 43 -8.46 0.23 -8.69
CA GLY A 43 -9.53 1.15 -8.32
C GLY A 43 -9.12 2.12 -7.21
N THR A 44 -7.85 2.53 -7.19
CA THR A 44 -7.33 3.50 -6.22
C THR A 44 -8.06 4.84 -6.37
N SER A 45 -8.77 5.26 -5.34
CA SER A 45 -9.49 6.53 -5.34
C SER A 45 -8.68 7.66 -4.71
N ARG A 46 -7.85 7.33 -3.72
CA ARG A 46 -6.93 8.24 -3.02
C ARG A 46 -5.68 7.48 -2.61
N SER A 47 -4.53 8.16 -2.63
CA SER A 47 -3.29 7.60 -2.10
C SER A 47 -2.36 8.71 -1.65
N ALA A 48 -1.60 8.47 -0.60
CA ALA A 48 -0.52 9.32 -0.15
C ALA A 48 0.76 8.50 0.03
N VAL A 49 1.89 9.08 -0.36
CA VAL A 49 3.23 8.54 -0.15
C VAL A 49 4.01 9.58 0.62
N GLU A 50 4.54 9.20 1.77
CA GLU A 50 5.35 10.06 2.63
C GLU A 50 6.75 9.47 2.77
N HIS A 51 7.76 10.33 2.93
CA HIS A 51 9.13 9.93 3.29
C HIS A 51 9.85 8.99 2.29
N PHE A 52 9.43 8.92 1.03
CA PHE A 52 10.10 8.10 0.01
C PHE A 52 11.54 8.59 -0.22
N GLY A 53 12.50 7.69 -0.06
CA GLY A 53 13.92 7.98 -0.18
C GLY A 53 14.71 6.87 -0.87
N LEU A 54 16.03 6.87 -0.68
CA LEU A 54 16.91 5.81 -1.22
C LEU A 54 16.84 4.49 -0.43
N VAL A 55 16.29 4.53 0.79
CA VAL A 55 16.12 3.37 1.66
C VAL A 55 14.66 3.32 2.08
N ASN A 56 13.89 2.38 1.54
CA ASN A 56 12.49 2.18 1.87
C ASN A 56 12.30 0.72 2.30
N ILE A 57 12.26 0.45 3.60
CA ILE A 57 12.16 -0.88 4.19
C ILE A 57 10.79 -1.00 4.86
N VAL A 58 10.05 -2.03 4.50
CA VAL A 58 8.71 -2.30 5.01
C VAL A 58 8.78 -2.90 6.42
N TYR A 59 8.04 -2.30 7.35
CA TYR A 59 7.74 -2.90 8.64
C TYR A 59 6.52 -3.82 8.53
N GLU A 60 5.43 -3.33 7.94
CA GLU A 60 4.23 -4.11 7.68
C GLU A 60 3.45 -3.55 6.48
N ILE A 61 2.70 -4.43 5.80
CA ILE A 61 1.65 -4.04 4.88
C ILE A 61 0.35 -4.62 5.42
N LYS A 62 -0.65 -3.77 5.63
CA LYS A 62 -1.90 -4.17 6.26
C LYS A 62 -3.08 -3.49 5.60
N ILE A 63 -4.13 -4.26 5.31
CA ILE A 63 -5.46 -3.71 5.03
C ILE A 63 -6.11 -3.42 6.39
N LEU A 64 -6.36 -2.15 6.65
CA LEU A 64 -6.89 -1.69 7.92
C LEU A 64 -8.39 -1.99 8.01
N GLN A 65 -8.82 -2.40 9.20
CA GLN A 65 -10.23 -2.44 9.60
C GLN A 65 -10.57 -1.19 10.43
N PRO A 66 -11.84 -0.76 10.49
CA PRO A 66 -12.25 0.39 11.30
C PRO A 66 -11.82 0.33 12.76
N GLU A 67 -11.70 -0.87 13.33
CA GLU A 67 -11.29 -1.09 14.72
C GLU A 67 -9.78 -1.02 14.94
N ASP A 68 -8.99 -0.97 13.87
CA ASP A 68 -7.53 -0.85 13.98
C ASP A 68 -7.14 0.54 14.49
N THR A 69 -6.22 0.60 15.45
CA THR A 69 -5.75 1.85 16.06
C THR A 69 -5.15 2.87 15.07
N ARG A 70 -4.71 2.41 13.90
CA ARG A 70 -4.14 3.25 12.83
C ARG A 70 -5.17 3.71 11.80
N TYR A 71 -6.42 3.24 11.86
CA TYR A 71 -7.44 3.52 10.86
C TYR A 71 -7.78 5.01 10.74
N GLU A 72 -8.07 5.67 11.87
CA GLU A 72 -8.38 7.11 11.90
C GLU A 72 -7.22 7.97 11.39
N LYS A 73 -5.98 7.61 11.76
CA LYS A 73 -4.79 8.31 11.24
C LYS A 73 -4.67 8.16 9.72
N ALA A 74 -4.91 6.96 9.20
CA ALA A 74 -4.89 6.70 7.76
C ALA A 74 -5.98 7.49 7.02
N LEU A 75 -7.19 7.60 7.59
CA LEU A 75 -8.24 8.46 7.04
C LEU A 75 -7.82 9.92 6.96
N ALA A 76 -7.26 10.48 8.05
CA ALA A 76 -6.81 11.87 8.07
C ALA A 76 -5.70 12.17 7.05
N VAL A 77 -4.84 11.18 6.74
CA VAL A 77 -3.86 11.29 5.65
C VAL A 77 -4.57 11.31 4.30
N LEU A 78 -5.51 10.39 4.05
CA LEU A 78 -6.26 10.31 2.80
C LEU A 78 -7.19 11.51 2.57
N GLU A 79 -7.70 12.16 3.61
CA GLU A 79 -8.51 13.38 3.48
C GLU A 79 -7.73 14.56 2.89
N LYS A 80 -6.42 14.58 3.09
CA LYS A 80 -5.51 15.60 2.53
C LYS A 80 -5.01 15.25 1.14
N ALA A 81 -5.17 13.99 0.72
CA ALA A 81 -4.74 13.53 -0.59
C ALA A 81 -5.78 13.87 -1.67
N ASP A 82 -5.29 14.09 -2.89
CA ASP A 82 -6.17 14.30 -4.04
C ASP A 82 -7.05 13.06 -4.29
N ARG A 83 -8.30 13.32 -4.67
CA ARG A 83 -9.27 12.31 -5.06
C ARG A 83 -9.30 12.17 -6.58
N TYR A 84 -8.95 10.99 -7.06
CA TYR A 84 -8.86 10.68 -8.50
C TYR A 84 -10.06 9.87 -9.02
N SER A 85 -10.97 9.49 -8.13
CA SER A 85 -12.21 8.77 -8.46
C SER A 85 -13.38 9.32 -7.63
N PRO A 86 -14.56 9.54 -8.23
CA PRO A 86 -15.76 9.91 -7.48
C PRO A 86 -16.27 8.75 -6.61
N LYS A 87 -15.93 7.51 -6.97
CA LYS A 87 -16.23 6.33 -6.15
C LYS A 87 -15.20 6.22 -5.03
N GLN A 88 -15.67 6.14 -3.79
CA GLN A 88 -14.85 5.80 -2.63
C GLN A 88 -14.41 4.35 -2.74
N GLY A 89 -13.10 4.10 -2.61
CA GLY A 89 -12.57 2.75 -2.55
C GLY A 89 -13.11 1.98 -1.34
N ARG A 90 -13.20 0.66 -1.49
CA ARG A 90 -13.76 -0.25 -0.49
C ARG A 90 -12.83 -0.51 0.69
N TYR A 91 -11.52 -0.39 0.50
CA TYR A 91 -10.49 -0.78 1.45
C TYR A 91 -9.44 0.30 1.63
N ILE A 92 -8.80 0.31 2.80
CA ILE A 92 -7.63 1.14 3.09
C ILE A 92 -6.45 0.24 3.40
N ALA A 93 -5.36 0.39 2.66
CA ALA A 93 -4.08 -0.26 2.93
C ALA A 93 -3.11 0.76 3.54
N LEU A 94 -2.36 0.28 4.54
CA LEU A 94 -1.23 0.96 5.13
C LEU A 94 0.03 0.15 4.81
N VAL A 95 1.03 0.80 4.25
CA VAL A 95 2.42 0.33 4.21
C VAL A 95 3.17 1.13 5.26
N ALA A 96 3.49 0.49 6.38
CA ALA A 96 4.29 1.11 7.43
C ALA A 96 5.77 0.79 7.19
N ALA A 97 6.62 1.77 7.46
CA ALA A 97 8.05 1.65 7.21
C ALA A 97 8.82 1.29 8.49
N THR A 98 9.81 0.41 8.34
CA THR A 98 10.96 0.37 9.25
C THR A 98 11.87 1.56 8.95
N ALA A 99 12.01 1.93 7.67
CA ALA A 99 12.73 3.11 7.21
C ALA A 99 12.16 3.62 5.88
N GLY A 100 12.14 4.93 5.68
CA GLY A 100 11.72 5.55 4.40
C GLY A 100 10.21 5.54 4.19
N ALA A 101 9.77 5.06 3.03
CA ALA A 101 8.43 5.30 2.53
C ALA A 101 7.30 4.69 3.36
N GLU A 102 6.36 5.54 3.77
CA GLU A 102 5.05 5.14 4.28
C GLU A 102 3.96 5.43 3.24
N LEU A 103 3.00 4.52 3.09
CA LEU A 103 1.92 4.69 2.14
C LEU A 103 0.57 4.44 2.78
N VAL A 104 -0.40 5.28 2.42
CA VAL A 104 -1.82 5.04 2.71
C VAL A 104 -2.58 5.05 1.40
N ILE A 105 -3.36 4.01 1.14
CA ILE A 105 -3.98 3.76 -0.16
C ILE A 105 -5.45 3.37 0.04
N GLU A 106 -6.37 4.13 -0.55
CA GLU A 106 -7.79 3.78 -0.65
C GLU A 106 -8.06 3.11 -2.00
N PHE A 107 -8.59 1.89 -2.02
CA PHE A 107 -8.67 1.06 -3.23
C PHE A 107 -9.85 0.06 -3.21
N GLU A 108 -10.10 -0.61 -4.34
CA GLU A 108 -11.23 -1.55 -4.50
C GLU A 108 -10.81 -3.03 -4.40
N SER A 109 -9.67 -3.39 -4.99
CA SER A 109 -9.15 -4.76 -4.94
C SER A 109 -7.62 -4.78 -5.01
N LEU A 110 -7.03 -5.84 -4.47
CA LEU A 110 -5.59 -6.03 -4.43
C LEU A 110 -5.22 -7.25 -5.26
N GLU A 111 -4.24 -7.08 -6.13
CA GLU A 111 -3.61 -8.15 -6.89
C GLU A 111 -2.17 -8.34 -6.38
N ILE A 112 -1.77 -9.60 -6.17
CA ILE A 112 -0.46 -9.97 -5.64
C ILE A 112 0.21 -10.92 -6.61
N GLU A 113 1.41 -10.56 -7.06
CA GLU A 113 2.30 -11.43 -7.83
C GLU A 113 3.60 -11.58 -7.04
N ALA A 114 4.06 -12.80 -6.81
CA ALA A 114 5.31 -13.07 -6.10
C ALA A 114 6.08 -14.19 -6.80
N THR A 115 7.41 -14.07 -6.84
CA THR A 115 8.35 -15.07 -7.38
C THR A 115 9.37 -15.45 -6.32
#